data_AF-A0A7Y2GPZ5-F1
#
_entry.id   AF-A0A7Y2GPZ5-F1
#
_cell.length_a   1.000
_cell.length_b   1.000
_cell.length_c   1.000
_cell.angle_alpha   90.00
_cell.angle_beta   90.00
_cell.angle_gamma   90.00
#
_symmetry.space_group_name_H-M   'P 1'
#
loop_
_entity.id
_entity.type
_entity.pdbx_description
1 polymer ?
#
loop_
_entity_poly.entity_id
_entity_poly.type
_entity_poly.pdbx_seq_one_letter_code
_entity_poly.pdbx_strand_id
1 'polypeptide(L)'
;GLGFIRKWFPNKFERKLRVDDRDYRIHFALNCGAKDCPPVAIYEADRLDEQLNMGTKKYLERTSEYRANANEVAVTSLFSWFRGDFGCKSGIKDILKEFEIIPTTKKIDLEYKNYDWTLDLDNWTEL
;
A
#
# COMPACT_ATOMS: atom_id res chain seq x y z
N GLY A 1 -14.41 -9.17 3.55
CA GLY A 1 -14.36 -8.22 2.43
C GLY A 1 -13.70 -6.93 2.87
N LEU A 2 -12.86 -6.34 2.00
CA LEU A 2 -12.14 -5.06 2.17
C LEU A 2 -11.23 -4.95 3.41
N GLY A 3 -10.76 -6.07 3.97
CA GLY A 3 -9.88 -6.08 5.16
C GLY A 3 -10.58 -5.92 6.51
N PHE A 4 -11.90 -5.69 6.56
CA PHE A 4 -12.61 -5.41 7.83
C PHE A 4 -12.97 -6.65 8.66
N ILE A 5 -13.20 -7.79 8.00
CA ILE A 5 -13.70 -8.98 8.67
C ILE A 5 -12.60 -10.03 8.65
N ARG A 6 -12.00 -10.27 9.81
CA ARG A 6 -11.11 -11.41 10.03
C ARG A 6 -11.94 -12.71 9.99
N LYS A 7 -11.35 -13.78 9.47
CA LYS A 7 -11.96 -15.11 9.54
C LYS A 7 -12.19 -15.49 11.01
N TRP A 8 -13.45 -15.76 11.38
CA TRP A 8 -13.86 -16.04 12.77
C TRP A 8 -13.31 -17.38 13.30
N PHE A 9 -13.21 -18.38 12.42
CA PHE A 9 -12.70 -19.71 12.79
C PHE A 9 -11.53 -20.11 11.88
N PRO A 10 -10.34 -19.53 12.09
CA PRO A 10 -9.14 -19.96 11.38
C PRO A 10 -8.80 -21.40 11.73
N ASN A 11 -8.12 -22.14 10.86
CA ASN A 11 -7.67 -23.50 11.17
C ASN A 11 -6.39 -23.47 12.04
N LYS A 12 -5.86 -24.64 12.44
CA LYS A 12 -4.64 -24.69 13.29
C LYS A 12 -3.41 -24.09 12.62
N PHE A 13 -3.26 -24.29 11.31
CA PHE A 13 -2.13 -23.75 10.54
C PHE A 13 -2.15 -22.22 10.52
N GLU A 14 -3.30 -21.65 10.18
CA GLU A 14 -3.51 -20.20 10.13
C GLU A 14 -3.33 -19.56 11.50
N ARG A 15 -3.83 -20.18 12.59
CA ARG A 15 -3.58 -19.68 13.96
C ARG A 15 -2.10 -19.66 14.34
N LYS A 16 -1.31 -20.61 13.83
CA LYS A 16 0.12 -20.74 14.17
C LYS A 16 0.98 -19.72 13.43
N LEU A 17 0.61 -19.34 12.21
CA LEU A 17 1.43 -18.52 11.32
C LEU A 17 0.87 -17.11 11.08
N ARG A 18 -0.35 -16.82 11.54
CA ARG A 18 -0.92 -15.48 11.45
C ARG A 18 -0.14 -14.54 12.36
N VAL A 19 0.25 -13.40 11.82
CA VAL A 19 0.84 -12.29 12.57
C VAL A 19 -0.20 -11.62 13.46
N ASP A 20 0.23 -11.16 14.64
CA ASP A 20 -0.63 -10.47 15.61
C ASP A 20 -1.08 -9.10 15.09
N ASP A 21 -0.12 -8.34 14.56
CA ASP A 21 -0.31 -7.02 14.01
C ASP A 21 -0.28 -7.02 12.47
N ARG A 22 -1.11 -6.15 11.89
CA ARG A 22 -1.19 -5.98 10.45
C ARG A 22 -0.24 -4.87 10.02
N ASP A 23 0.65 -5.20 9.10
CA ASP A 23 1.50 -4.24 8.42
C ASP A 23 0.94 -3.97 7.01
N TYR A 24 0.50 -2.74 6.77
CA TYR A 24 -0.05 -2.35 5.48
C TYR A 24 1.01 -2.31 4.38
N ARG A 25 2.30 -2.15 4.74
CA ARG A 25 3.42 -2.02 3.80
C ARG A 25 3.60 -3.30 2.97
N ILE A 26 3.08 -4.42 3.47
CA ILE A 26 3.06 -5.70 2.74
C ILE A 26 2.28 -5.60 1.42
N HIS A 27 1.23 -4.78 1.35
CA HIS A 27 0.50 -4.53 0.10
C HIS A 27 1.35 -3.81 -0.96
N PHE A 28 2.44 -3.15 -0.55
CA PHE A 28 3.43 -2.50 -1.41
C PHE A 28 4.71 -3.32 -1.59
N ALA A 29 4.83 -4.46 -0.92
CA ALA A 29 5.98 -5.34 -1.02
C ALA A 29 5.72 -6.56 -1.91
N LEU A 30 4.45 -6.97 -2.03
CA LEU A 30 4.05 -8.13 -2.81
C LEU A 30 3.67 -7.71 -4.23
N ASN A 31 4.46 -8.13 -5.21
CA ASN A 31 4.16 -7.95 -6.63
C ASN A 31 3.42 -9.18 -7.18
N CYS A 32 2.50 -8.93 -8.11
CA CYS A 32 1.63 -9.89 -8.77
C CYS A 32 2.06 -10.24 -10.22
N GLY A 33 3.11 -9.60 -10.75
CA GLY A 33 3.57 -9.65 -12.14
C GLY A 33 2.85 -8.70 -13.11
N ALA A 34 2.13 -7.68 -12.63
CA ALA A 34 1.46 -6.67 -13.47
C ALA A 34 2.16 -5.31 -13.40
N LYS A 35 1.94 -4.48 -14.43
CA LYS A 35 2.56 -3.15 -14.63
C LYS A 35 2.38 -2.19 -13.45
N ASP A 36 1.20 -2.19 -12.83
CA ASP A 36 0.92 -1.37 -11.65
C ASP A 36 1.30 -2.02 -10.31
N CYS A 37 1.86 -3.24 -10.32
CA CYS A 37 2.31 -3.90 -9.10
C CYS A 37 3.57 -3.18 -8.54
N PRO A 38 3.79 -3.19 -7.22
CA PRO A 38 4.99 -2.64 -6.61
C PRO A 38 6.22 -3.46 -7.01
N PRO A 39 7.39 -2.88 -7.32
CA PRO A 39 8.54 -3.65 -7.78
C PRO A 39 8.97 -4.71 -6.75
N VAL A 40 9.31 -5.91 -7.21
CA VAL A 40 9.80 -6.96 -6.30
C VAL A 40 11.21 -6.61 -5.83
N ALA A 41 11.47 -6.83 -4.54
CA ALA A 41 12.76 -6.65 -3.91
C ALA A 41 13.13 -7.87 -3.06
N ILE A 42 14.43 -8.02 -2.80
CA ILE A 42 14.95 -9.01 -1.85
C ILE A 42 15.02 -8.34 -0.49
N TYR A 43 14.42 -8.97 0.52
CA TYR A 43 14.37 -8.43 1.87
C TYR A 43 15.32 -9.16 2.80
N GLU A 44 16.03 -8.39 3.64
CA GLU A 44 16.91 -8.90 4.69
C GLU A 44 16.19 -8.78 6.05
N ALA A 45 16.27 -9.83 6.88
CA ALA A 45 15.47 -9.93 8.10
C ALA A 45 15.79 -8.82 9.12
N ASP A 46 17.04 -8.38 9.18
CA ASP A 46 17.54 -7.30 10.05
C ASP A 46 17.27 -5.90 9.50
N ARG A 47 16.93 -5.78 8.22
CA ARG A 47 16.62 -4.50 7.54
C ARG A 47 15.20 -4.40 7.00
N LEU A 48 14.33 -5.35 7.37
CA LEU A 48 12.99 -5.48 6.80
C LEU A 48 12.17 -4.19 6.91
N ASP A 49 12.16 -3.54 8.06
CA ASP A 49 11.40 -2.30 8.28
C ASP A 49 11.87 -1.15 7.40
N GLU A 50 13.19 -0.98 7.27
CA GLU A 50 13.81 0.03 6.41
C GLU A 50 13.42 -0.19 4.95
N GLN A 51 13.53 -1.44 4.48
CA GLN A 51 13.24 -1.82 3.11
C GLN A 51 11.74 -1.70 2.79
N LEU A 52 10.85 -2.12 3.70
CA LEU A 52 9.40 -1.93 3.55
C LEU A 52 9.02 -0.44 3.47
N ASN A 53 9.66 0.42 4.29
CA ASN A 53 9.44 1.86 4.24
C ASN A 53 9.91 2.46 2.92
N MET A 54 11.10 2.07 2.45
CA MET A 54 11.63 2.56 1.18
C MET A 54 10.80 2.10 -0.02
N GLY A 55 10.39 0.82 -0.05
CA GLY A 55 9.51 0.30 -1.10
C GLY A 55 8.15 1.02 -1.10
N THR A 56 7.59 1.25 0.07
CA THR A 56 6.35 2.03 0.23
C THR A 56 6.51 3.46 -0.29
N LYS A 57 7.57 4.16 0.12
CA LYS A 57 7.84 5.54 -0.32
C LYS A 57 7.96 5.61 -1.85
N LYS A 58 8.86 4.80 -2.44
CA LYS A 58 9.08 4.74 -3.89
C LYS A 58 7.78 4.45 -4.64
N TYR A 59 6.97 3.51 -4.15
CA TYR A 59 5.70 3.16 -4.78
C TYR A 59 4.68 4.30 -4.69
N LEU A 60 4.53 4.94 -3.53
CA LEU A 60 3.59 6.04 -3.34
C LEU A 60 4.00 7.29 -4.14
N GLU A 61 5.28 7.63 -4.20
CA GLU A 61 5.79 8.73 -5.04
C GLU A 61 5.51 8.49 -6.53
N ARG A 62 5.68 7.26 -7.00
CA ARG A 62 5.39 6.88 -8.39
C ARG A 62 3.91 6.86 -8.70
N THR A 63 3.08 6.43 -7.75
CA THR A 63 1.67 6.12 -7.99
C THR A 63 0.70 7.16 -7.43
N SER A 64 1.16 8.17 -6.72
CA SER A 64 0.28 9.20 -6.17
C SER A 64 0.55 10.55 -6.82
N GLU A 65 -0.52 11.30 -7.08
CA GLU A 65 -0.43 12.63 -7.69
C GLU A 65 -1.29 13.60 -6.88
N TYR A 66 -0.66 14.57 -6.21
CA TYR A 66 -1.36 15.59 -5.44
C TYR A 66 -1.65 16.83 -6.31
N ARG A 67 -2.93 17.16 -6.46
CA ARG A 67 -3.43 18.33 -7.19
C ARG A 67 -3.81 19.43 -6.20
N ALA A 68 -2.84 20.30 -5.88
CA ALA A 68 -3.01 21.36 -4.88
C ALA A 68 -4.20 22.30 -5.17
N ASN A 69 -4.45 22.64 -6.44
CA ASN A 69 -5.54 23.55 -6.84
C ASN A 69 -6.94 22.99 -6.53
N ALA A 70 -7.09 21.67 -6.54
CA ALA A 70 -8.37 21.00 -6.28
C ALA A 70 -8.47 20.45 -4.85
N ASN A 71 -7.39 20.49 -4.06
CA ASN A 71 -7.25 19.74 -2.82
C ASN A 71 -7.57 18.25 -2.99
N GLU A 72 -7.07 17.64 -4.06
CA GLU A 72 -7.34 16.24 -4.40
C GLU A 72 -6.02 15.50 -4.57
N VAL A 73 -5.98 14.23 -4.16
CA VAL A 73 -4.86 13.33 -4.43
C VAL A 73 -5.36 12.08 -5.15
N ALA A 74 -4.80 11.81 -6.32
CA ALA A 74 -5.01 10.57 -7.05
C ALA A 74 -4.06 9.50 -6.50
N VAL A 75 -4.58 8.33 -6.16
CA VAL A 75 -3.84 7.26 -5.46
C VAL A 75 -4.08 5.89 -6.08
N THR A 76 -3.22 4.91 -5.74
CA THR A 76 -3.35 3.52 -6.19
C THR A 76 -4.71 2.87 -5.85
N SER A 77 -5.17 1.96 -6.69
CA SER A 77 -6.38 1.15 -6.43
C SER A 77 -6.23 0.21 -5.24
N LEU A 78 -4.99 -0.12 -4.83
CA LEU A 78 -4.71 -0.97 -3.66
C LEU A 78 -5.37 -0.40 -2.39
N PHE A 79 -5.32 0.92 -2.21
CA PHE A 79 -5.99 1.61 -1.12
C PHE A 79 -7.52 1.41 -1.12
N SER A 80 -8.13 1.18 -2.28
CA SER A 80 -9.56 0.87 -2.38
C SER A 80 -9.85 -0.58 -2.01
N TRP A 81 -9.06 -1.53 -2.53
CA TRP A 81 -9.27 -2.97 -2.35
C TRP A 81 -9.03 -3.43 -0.91
N PHE A 82 -8.00 -2.91 -0.26
CA PHE A 82 -7.62 -3.26 1.10
C PHE A 82 -7.87 -2.11 2.07
N ARG A 83 -8.95 -1.34 1.86
CA ARG A 83 -9.24 -0.11 2.63
C ARG A 83 -9.21 -0.29 4.15
N GLY A 84 -9.70 -1.41 4.68
CA GLY A 84 -9.64 -1.72 6.11
C GLY A 84 -8.23 -2.06 6.61
N ASP A 85 -7.32 -2.37 5.69
CA ASP A 85 -5.91 -2.61 5.97
C ASP A 85 -5.12 -1.34 6.22
N PHE A 86 -5.50 -0.27 5.52
CA PHE A 86 -4.89 1.07 5.60
C PHE A 86 -5.57 2.01 6.60
N GLY A 87 -6.41 1.51 7.51
CA GLY A 87 -7.11 2.38 8.47
C GLY A 87 -8.17 3.29 7.81
N CYS A 88 -8.82 2.81 6.76
CA CYS A 88 -9.84 3.55 6.00
C CYS A 88 -9.29 4.83 5.33
N LYS A 89 -10.20 5.71 4.86
CA LYS A 89 -9.82 6.97 4.22
C LYS A 89 -8.96 7.87 5.11
N SER A 90 -9.15 7.82 6.43
CA SER A 90 -8.33 8.57 7.39
C SER A 90 -6.90 8.05 7.42
N GLY A 91 -6.71 6.75 7.63
CA GLY A 91 -5.38 6.15 7.68
C GLY A 91 -4.65 6.24 6.33
N ILE A 92 -5.35 6.16 5.21
CA ILE A 92 -4.77 6.44 3.88
C ILE A 92 -4.17 7.84 3.83
N LYS A 93 -4.89 8.86 4.34
CA LYS A 93 -4.38 10.23 4.38
C LYS A 93 -3.21 10.37 5.35
N ASP A 94 -3.24 9.68 6.47
CA ASP A 94 -2.15 9.69 7.44
C ASP A 94 -0.87 9.09 6.82
N ILE A 95 -0.98 7.97 6.11
CA ILE A 95 0.11 7.35 5.35
C ILE A 95 0.65 8.31 4.28
N LEU A 96 -0.23 8.90 3.47
CA LEU A 96 0.19 9.85 2.42
C LEU A 96 0.91 11.07 3.00
N LYS A 97 0.50 11.53 4.19
CA LYS A 97 1.17 12.64 4.88
C LYS A 97 2.52 12.19 5.47
N GLU A 98 2.59 11.00 6.05
CA GLU A 98 3.81 10.42 6.61
C GLU A 98 4.91 10.29 5.55
N PHE A 99 4.55 9.87 4.33
CA PHE A 99 5.46 9.80 3.19
C PHE A 99 5.54 11.09 2.37
N GLU A 100 5.08 12.22 2.93
CA GLU A 100 5.22 13.56 2.34
C GLU A 100 4.56 13.76 0.96
N ILE A 101 3.60 12.89 0.58
CA ILE A 101 2.84 12.99 -0.67
C ILE A 101 1.85 14.16 -0.62
N ILE A 102 1.27 14.40 0.56
CA ILE A 102 0.33 15.50 0.81
C ILE A 102 0.78 16.35 2.01
N PRO A 103 0.58 17.67 1.98
CA PRO A 103 1.01 18.56 3.06
C PRO A 103 0.10 18.48 4.30
N THR A 104 -1.13 17.99 4.15
CA THR A 104 -2.12 17.92 5.23
C THR A 104 -3.12 16.81 4.99
N THR A 105 -3.75 16.31 6.05
CA THR A 105 -4.85 15.34 5.94
C THR A 105 -6.22 16.01 5.82
N LYS A 106 -6.28 17.33 6.09
CA LYS A 106 -7.52 18.10 6.18
C LYS A 106 -8.00 18.52 4.80
N LYS A 107 -9.30 18.33 4.54
CA LYS A 107 -10.00 18.76 3.30
C LYS A 107 -9.34 18.27 2.01
N ILE A 108 -8.66 17.11 2.05
CA ILE A 108 -8.14 16.47 0.84
C ILE A 108 -9.11 15.38 0.39
N ASP A 109 -9.47 15.39 -0.88
CA ASP A 109 -10.27 14.35 -1.52
C ASP A 109 -9.37 13.24 -2.10
N LEU A 110 -9.83 11.99 -1.99
CA LEU A 110 -9.11 10.81 -2.49
C LEU A 110 -9.75 10.36 -3.80
N GLU A 111 -9.00 10.45 -4.89
CA GLU A 111 -9.35 9.85 -6.18
C GLU A 111 -8.59 8.53 -6.33
N TYR A 112 -9.27 7.42 -6.62
CA TYR A 112 -8.61 6.13 -6.84
C TYR A 112 -8.42 5.91 -8.33
N LYS A 113 -7.16 5.72 -8.75
CA LYS A 113 -6.84 5.44 -10.16
C LYS A 113 -7.39 4.08 -10.59
N ASN A 114 -7.61 3.93 -11.90
CA ASN A 114 -7.88 2.63 -12.50
C ASN A 114 -6.60 1.79 -12.51
N TYR A 115 -6.72 0.50 -12.19
CA TYR A 115 -5.60 -0.43 -12.18
C TYR A 115 -5.37 -0.99 -13.58
N ASP A 116 -4.18 -0.77 -14.15
CA ASP A 116 -3.76 -1.32 -15.42
C ASP A 116 -3.22 -2.76 -15.21
N TRP A 117 -4.02 -3.74 -15.65
CA TRP A 117 -3.70 -5.17 -15.55
C TRP A 117 -2.73 -5.66 -16.63
N THR A 118 -2.20 -4.77 -17.48
CA THR A 118 -1.20 -5.13 -18.47
C THR A 118 -0.01 -5.81 -17.77
N LEU A 119 0.38 -6.98 -18.26
CA LEU A 119 1.45 -7.79 -17.68
C LEU A 119 2.80 -7.06 -17.83
N ASP A 120 3.60 -7.01 -16.77
CA ASP A 120 4.96 -6.44 -16.79
C ASP A 120 5.87 -7.30 -15.91
N LEU A 121 6.80 -8.01 -16.56
CA LEU A 121 7.63 -9.03 -15.94
C LEU A 121 8.99 -8.50 -15.43
N ASP A 122 9.35 -7.27 -15.82
CA ASP A 122 10.68 -6.68 -15.54
C ASP A 122 10.66 -5.62 -14.42
N ASN A 123 9.60 -5.59 -13.60
CA ASN A 123 9.39 -4.60 -12.54
C ASN A 123 10.08 -5.02 -11.23
N TRP A 124 11.41 -4.89 -11.17
CA TRP A 124 12.28 -5.19 -10.02
C TRP A 124 13.00 -3.92 -9.52
N THR A 125 13.32 -3.85 -8.22
CA THR A 125 14.08 -2.72 -7.67
C THR A 125 15.07 -3.18 -6.61
N GLU A 126 16.20 -2.48 -6.51
CA GLU A 126 17.10 -2.58 -5.36
C GLU A 126 16.61 -1.62 -4.25
N LEU A 127 16.45 -2.19 -3.05
CA LEU A 127 16.06 -1.50 -1.81
C LEU A 127 17.30 -1.32 -0.94
#